data_AF-A0A7W6HI00-F1
#
_entry.id   AF-A0A7W6HI00-F1
#
_cell.length_a   1.000
_cell.length_b   1.000
_cell.length_c   1.000
_cell.angle_alpha   90.00
_cell.angle_beta   90.00
_cell.angle_gamma   90.00
#
_symmetry.space_group_name_H-M   'P 1'
#
loop_
_entity.id
_entity.type
_entity.pdbx_description
1 polymer ?
#
loop_
_entity_poly.entity_id
_entity_poly.type
_entity_poly.pdbx_seq_one_letter_code
_entity_poly.pdbx_strand_id
1 'polypeptide(L)'
;MFDELTPDRLTAVERLWHAMFGKHVPPDPRLTPQRRHRARLMLRVFDARLASASYRRIAEQIFPNLKHDAATWDENPVRITIARLARDGLSYVRGGYRTLLRRPRRR
;
A
#
# COMPACT_ATOMS: atom_id res chain seq x y z
N MET A 1 -25.41 1.71 -19.31
CA MET A 1 -24.15 2.13 -19.99
C MET A 1 -23.13 2.71 -18.99
N PHE A 2 -23.55 3.40 -17.93
CA PHE A 2 -22.66 3.85 -16.85
C PHE A 2 -22.86 3.02 -15.57
N ASP A 3 -21.78 2.80 -14.84
CA ASP A 3 -21.75 2.10 -13.54
C ASP A 3 -20.99 2.92 -12.48
N GLU A 4 -20.87 2.36 -11.27
CA GLU A 4 -20.17 2.99 -10.14
C GLU A 4 -18.71 3.35 -10.47
N LEU A 5 -18.03 2.60 -11.34
CA LEU A 5 -16.63 2.80 -11.71
C LEU A 5 -16.43 3.84 -12.83
N THR A 6 -17.49 4.38 -13.42
CA THR A 6 -17.41 5.39 -14.50
C THR A 6 -16.46 6.55 -14.17
N PRO A 7 -16.48 7.17 -12.97
CA PRO A 7 -15.55 8.25 -12.65
C PRO A 7 -14.08 7.81 -12.59
N ASP A 8 -13.81 6.58 -12.15
CA ASP A 8 -12.46 6.00 -12.12
C ASP A 8 -11.94 5.73 -13.53
N ARG A 9 -12.82 5.26 -14.43
CA ARG A 9 -12.49 5.01 -15.85
C ARG A 9 -12.21 6.32 -16.58
N LEU A 10 -13.04 7.35 -16.39
CA LEU A 10 -12.81 8.68 -16.98
C LEU A 10 -11.45 9.24 -16.56
N THR A 11 -11.15 9.21 -15.25
CA THR A 11 -9.84 9.62 -14.71
C THR A 11 -8.69 8.83 -15.35
N ALA A 12 -8.86 7.52 -15.59
CA ALA A 12 -7.82 6.70 -16.20
C ALA A 12 -7.59 7.03 -17.68
N VAL A 13 -8.67 7.22 -18.46
CA VAL A 13 -8.60 7.56 -19.89
C VAL A 13 -7.97 8.93 -20.11
N GLU A 14 -8.36 9.94 -19.33
CA GLU A 14 -7.76 11.28 -19.39
C GLU A 14 -6.24 11.20 -19.17
N ARG A 15 -5.81 10.55 -18.08
CA ARG A 15 -4.38 10.39 -17.77
C ARG A 15 -3.62 9.63 -18.85
N LEU A 16 -4.23 8.57 -19.41
CA LEU A 16 -3.64 7.79 -20.49
C LEU A 16 -3.43 8.65 -21.73
N TRP A 17 -4.43 9.43 -22.11
CA TRP A 17 -4.33 10.35 -23.24
C TRP A 17 -3.22 11.39 -23.03
N HIS A 18 -3.15 12.01 -21.84
CA HIS A 18 -2.04 12.93 -21.52
C HIS A 18 -0.67 12.27 -21.68
N ALA A 19 -0.50 11.05 -21.17
CA ALA A 19 0.75 10.30 -21.26
C ALA A 19 1.11 9.94 -22.71
N MET A 20 0.14 9.47 -23.50
CA MET A 20 0.35 9.06 -24.89
C MET A 20 0.80 10.21 -25.79
N PHE A 21 0.32 11.42 -25.54
CA PHE A 21 0.63 12.61 -26.34
C PHE A 21 1.74 13.49 -25.72
N GLY A 22 2.53 12.95 -24.78
CA GLY A 22 3.66 13.67 -24.18
C GLY A 22 3.26 14.90 -23.36
N LYS A 23 1.99 14.99 -22.94
CA LYS A 23 1.48 16.09 -22.12
C LYS A 23 1.77 15.85 -20.65
N HIS A 24 1.74 16.92 -19.86
CA HIS A 24 1.78 16.80 -18.40
C HIS A 24 0.65 15.87 -17.92
N VAL A 25 1.00 14.77 -17.25
CA VAL A 25 0.03 13.84 -16.68
C VAL A 25 -0.36 14.34 -15.29
N PRO A 26 -1.64 14.67 -15.04
CA PRO A 26 -2.06 15.17 -13.73
C PRO A 26 -1.78 14.12 -12.63
N PRO A 27 -1.78 14.49 -11.33
CA PRO A 27 -1.70 13.52 -10.22
C PRO A 27 -2.91 12.56 -10.17
N ASP A 28 -2.74 11.32 -9.68
CA ASP A 28 -3.87 10.36 -9.64
C ASP A 28 -4.66 10.60 -8.36
N PRO A 29 -5.90 11.12 -8.42
CA PRO A 29 -6.69 11.42 -7.23
C PRO A 29 -7.05 10.16 -6.43
N ARG A 30 -6.92 8.97 -7.03
CA ARG A 30 -7.18 7.69 -6.37
C ARG A 30 -6.00 7.27 -5.49
N LEU A 31 -4.78 7.73 -5.80
CA LEU A 31 -3.55 7.33 -5.14
C LEU A 31 -2.92 8.51 -4.39
N THR A 32 -3.46 8.82 -3.21
CA THR A 32 -2.89 9.84 -2.33
C THR A 32 -1.45 9.49 -1.90
N PRO A 33 -0.62 10.46 -1.51
CA PRO A 33 0.73 10.19 -1.00
C PRO A 33 0.75 9.16 0.14
N GLN A 34 -0.22 9.24 1.05
CA GLN A 34 -0.37 8.30 2.17
C GLN A 34 -0.74 6.88 1.68
N ARG A 35 -1.70 6.74 0.75
CA ARG A 35 -2.03 5.42 0.15
C ARG A 35 -0.81 4.84 -0.58
N ARG A 36 -0.09 5.66 -1.35
CA ARG A 36 1.12 5.23 -2.08
C ARG A 36 2.24 4.80 -1.13
N HIS A 37 2.41 5.51 -0.01
CA HIS A 37 3.40 5.16 1.00
C HIS A 37 3.03 3.85 1.70
N ARG A 38 1.77 3.72 2.15
CA ARG A 38 1.27 2.49 2.78
C ARG A 38 1.38 1.28 1.85
N ALA A 39 1.02 1.42 0.57
CA ALA A 39 1.16 0.35 -0.42
C ALA A 39 2.61 -0.12 -0.58
N ARG A 40 3.57 0.82 -0.62
CA ARG A 40 5.01 0.49 -0.66
C ARG A 40 5.46 -0.24 0.59
N LEU A 41 5.01 0.17 1.78
CA LEU A 41 5.32 -0.53 3.03
C LEU A 41 4.73 -1.94 3.05
N MET A 42 3.48 -2.12 2.64
CA MET A 42 2.83 -3.44 2.55
C MET A 42 3.63 -4.40 1.67
N LEU A 43 4.07 -3.94 0.48
CA LEU A 43 4.89 -4.75 -0.42
C LEU A 43 6.26 -5.07 0.16
N ARG A 44 6.96 -4.09 0.75
CA ARG A 44 8.25 -4.34 1.42
C ARG A 44 8.15 -5.35 2.56
N VAL A 45 7.09 -5.25 3.39
CA VAL A 45 6.85 -6.22 4.47
C VAL A 45 6.55 -7.60 3.89
N PHE A 46 5.76 -7.68 2.82
CA PHE A 46 5.47 -8.94 2.14
C PHE A 46 6.75 -9.59 1.60
N ASP A 47 7.59 -8.84 0.90
CA ASP A 47 8.86 -9.34 0.35
C ASP A 47 9.79 -9.84 1.46
N ALA A 48 9.91 -9.08 2.56
CA ALA A 48 10.70 -9.49 3.71
C ALA A 48 10.16 -10.78 4.37
N ARG A 49 8.83 -10.96 4.40
CA ARG A 49 8.20 -12.19 4.90
C ARG A 49 8.39 -13.38 3.99
N LEU A 50 8.38 -13.18 2.67
CA LEU A 50 8.78 -14.21 1.71
C LEU A 50 10.24 -14.63 1.91
N ALA A 51 11.12 -13.68 2.24
CA ALA A 51 12.51 -13.95 2.63
C ALA A 51 12.67 -14.46 4.07
N SER A 52 11.60 -14.94 4.70
CA SER A 52 11.59 -15.50 6.06
C SER A 52 12.05 -14.55 7.18
N ALA A 53 12.09 -13.23 6.96
CA ALA A 53 12.45 -12.28 8.00
C ALA A 53 11.40 -12.27 9.13
N SER A 54 11.87 -12.20 10.38
CA SER A 54 10.98 -12.10 11.54
C SER A 54 10.29 -10.72 11.59
N TYR A 55 9.11 -10.64 12.21
CA TYR A 55 8.43 -9.35 12.39
C TYR A 55 9.27 -8.33 13.17
N ARG A 56 10.12 -8.80 14.09
CA ARG A 56 11.07 -7.95 14.82
C ARG A 56 12.08 -7.30 13.88
N ARG A 57 12.75 -8.11 13.05
CA ARG A 57 13.74 -7.62 12.08
C ARG A 57 13.12 -6.68 11.04
N ILE A 58 11.87 -6.94 10.65
CA ILE A 58 11.12 -6.05 9.77
C ILE A 58 10.80 -4.72 10.47
N ALA A 59 10.39 -4.75 11.75
CA ALA A 59 10.12 -3.56 12.53
C ALA A 59 11.36 -2.68 12.73
N GLU A 60 12.52 -3.28 13.01
CA GLU A 60 13.82 -2.58 13.12
C GLU A 60 14.16 -1.78 11.85
N GLN A 61 13.83 -2.32 10.67
CA GLN A 61 14.08 -1.64 9.39
C GLN A 61 13.04 -0.57 9.05
N ILE A 62 11.77 -0.78 9.41
CA ILE A 62 10.68 0.16 9.09
C ILE A 62 10.59 1.31 10.12
N PHE A 63 10.93 1.02 11.37
CA PHE A 63 10.90 1.95 12.49
C PHE A 63 12.29 2.01 13.14
N PRO A 64 13.29 2.63 12.49
CA PRO A 64 14.68 2.62 12.95
C PRO A 64 14.88 3.28 14.33
N ASN A 65 13.94 4.15 14.73
CA ASN A 65 13.96 4.81 16.04
C ASN A 65 13.16 4.04 17.11
N LEU A 66 12.62 2.86 16.80
CA LEU A 66 11.88 2.04 17.74
C LEU A 66 12.84 1.37 18.73
N LYS A 67 12.98 1.99 19.91
CA LYS A 67 13.58 1.32 21.07
C LYS A 67 12.62 0.25 21.56
N HIS A 68 13.06 -1.01 21.55
CA HIS A 68 12.32 -2.12 22.11
C HIS A 68 13.29 -3.13 22.71
N ASP A 69 12.90 -3.73 23.82
CA ASP A 69 13.64 -4.83 24.41
C ASP A 69 13.22 -6.14 23.72
N ALA A 70 14.17 -7.06 23.55
CA ALA A 70 13.89 -8.39 23.04
C ALA A 70 12.89 -9.14 23.95
N ALA A 71 12.95 -8.91 25.27
CA ALA A 71 12.05 -9.56 26.23
C ALA A 71 10.58 -9.11 26.11
N THR A 72 10.33 -7.87 25.66
CA THR A 72 8.97 -7.29 25.57
C THR A 72 8.42 -7.22 24.15
N TRP A 73 9.13 -7.80 23.18
CA TRP A 73 8.75 -7.74 21.76
C TRP A 73 7.32 -8.23 21.50
N ASP A 74 6.87 -9.30 22.17
CA ASP A 74 5.57 -9.89 21.90
C ASP A 74 4.39 -8.99 22.27
N GLU A 75 4.57 -8.12 23.27
CA GLU A 75 3.61 -7.11 23.73
C GLU A 75 3.71 -5.80 22.95
N ASN A 76 4.74 -5.63 22.12
CA ASN A 76 4.98 -4.38 21.43
C ASN A 76 3.88 -4.08 20.38
N PRO A 77 3.19 -2.93 20.44
CA PRO A 77 2.12 -2.59 19.50
C PRO A 77 2.58 -2.48 18.04
N VAL A 78 3.88 -2.26 17.79
CA VAL A 78 4.46 -2.26 16.44
C VAL A 78 4.35 -3.64 15.79
N ARG A 79 4.40 -4.73 16.56
CA ARG A 79 4.20 -6.10 16.07
C ARG A 79 2.85 -6.23 15.35
N ILE A 80 1.78 -5.66 15.92
CA ILE A 80 0.44 -5.66 15.31
C ILE A 80 0.45 -4.86 14.00
N THR A 81 1.16 -3.74 13.97
CA THR A 81 1.29 -2.91 12.75
C THR A 81 1.99 -3.68 11.62
N ILE A 82 3.11 -4.34 11.92
CA ILE A 82 3.82 -5.17 10.94
C ILE A 82 2.97 -6.35 10.47
N ALA A 83 2.27 -7.04 11.39
CA ALA A 83 1.38 -8.14 11.04
C ALA A 83 0.24 -7.69 10.10
N ARG A 84 -0.35 -6.50 10.35
CA ARG A 84 -1.35 -5.92 9.44
C ARG A 84 -0.76 -5.57 8.08
N LEU A 85 0.42 -4.97 8.02
CA LEU A 85 1.09 -4.68 6.75
C LEU A 85 1.40 -5.95 5.96
N ALA A 86 1.82 -7.03 6.63
CA ALA A 86 2.06 -8.33 5.99
C ALA A 86 0.78 -8.92 5.40
N ARG A 87 -0.30 -8.93 6.18
CA ARG A 87 -1.61 -9.41 5.73
C ARG A 87 -2.14 -8.59 4.55
N ASP A 88 -2.07 -7.27 4.64
CA ASP A 88 -2.53 -6.37 3.59
C ASP A 88 -1.67 -6.50 2.32
N GLY A 89 -0.35 -6.67 2.48
CA GLY A 89 0.58 -6.92 1.37
C GLY A 89 0.29 -8.23 0.63
N LEU A 90 0.02 -9.31 1.36
CA LEU A 90 -0.41 -10.57 0.75
C LEU A 90 -1.73 -10.39 -0.02
N SER A 91 -2.69 -9.64 0.54
CA SER A 91 -3.93 -9.31 -0.15
C SER A 91 -3.67 -8.54 -1.45
N TYR A 92 -2.72 -7.59 -1.44
CA TYR A 92 -2.34 -6.84 -2.63
C TYR A 92 -1.80 -7.77 -3.72
N VAL A 93 -0.84 -8.62 -3.40
CA VAL A 93 -0.24 -9.57 -4.37
C VAL A 93 -1.27 -10.55 -4.92
N ARG A 94 -2.26 -10.95 -4.12
CA ARG A 94 -3.40 -11.79 -4.55
C ARG A 94 -4.47 -11.04 -5.35
N GLY A 95 -4.19 -9.84 -5.85
CA GLY A 95 -5.09 -9.08 -6.72
C GLY A 95 -5.86 -7.95 -6.02
N GLY A 96 -5.70 -7.78 -4.70
CA GLY A 96 -6.28 -6.69 -3.93
C GLY A 96 -5.72 -5.30 -4.32
N TYR A 97 -4.59 -5.25 -5.02
CA TYR A 97 -4.01 -4.00 -5.54
C TYR A 97 -4.97 -3.23 -6.46
N ARG A 98 -5.95 -3.91 -7.07
CA ARG A 98 -6.98 -3.28 -7.93
C ARG A 98 -7.80 -2.22 -7.18
N THR A 99 -7.84 -2.26 -5.85
CA THR A 99 -8.48 -1.23 -5.01
C THR A 99 -7.76 0.12 -5.06
N LEU A 100 -6.49 0.17 -5.50
CA LEU A 100 -5.74 1.40 -5.76
C LEU A 100 -6.27 2.15 -6.99
N LEU A 101 -6.91 1.44 -7.92
CA LEU A 101 -7.50 1.98 -9.14
C LEU A 101 -8.90 2.56 -8.92
N ARG A 102 -9.35 2.61 -7.67
CA ARG A 102 -10.67 3.08 -7.26
C ARG A 102 -10.53 4.22 -6.27
N ARG A 103 -11.32 5.29 -6.46
CA ARG A 103 -11.50 6.33 -5.44
C ARG A 103 -12.01 5.68 -4.14
N PRO A 104 -11.52 6.11 -2.96
CA PRO A 104 -12.12 5.71 -1.70
C PRO A 104 -13.59 6.09 -1.72
N ARG A 105 -14.48 5.10 -1.64
CA ARG A 105 -15.90 5.31 -1.46
C ARG A 105 -16.20 5.03 0.00
N ARG A 106 -16.85 5.96 0.70
CA ARG A 106 -17.53 5.62 1.94
C ARG A 106 -18.64 4.64 1.57
N ARG A 107 -18.65 3.48 2.21
CA ARG A 107 -19.87 2.68 2.28
C ARG A 107 -20.81 3.33 3.28
#